data_AF-A0A8C2ZVY0-F1
#
_entry.id   AF-A0A8C2ZVY0-F1
#
_cell.length_a   1.000
_cell.length_b   1.000
_cell.length_c   1.000
_cell.angle_alpha   90.00
_cell.angle_beta   90.00
_cell.angle_gamma   90.00
#
_symmetry.space_group_name_H-M   'P 1'
#
loop_
_entity.id
_entity.type
_entity.pdbx_description
1 polymer ?
#
loop_
_entity_poly.entity_id
_entity_poly.type
_entity_poly.pdbx_seq_one_letter_code
_entity_poly.pdbx_strand_id
1 'polypeptide(L)'
;MEVTMDPLFLALSYFRRRRLQQCSDICTKILQDNPYDQAAWSLKTRALTEMVYIDEIEVDQEGIAEMMLDESSIAQVARPGTSLRLPGTSQGGGPTPAVRPLTQSGRPITGFVRPSTQSGRPGTMEQAIKTPRTASTARPVTSASGRFIRLGTASMLTNPEGPYINLSRLNLAKYSQKTHLSRTLFEYIFHHENDVKNALDLAAQATEHAQFKDWWWKVQLGKCYYRSSRITNLLHNAIKDFQGLDHFPGEVTLLTGIARIHEEMNNISSATEYYKDVLKQDNTHVEAIACIGSNHFYTDQPEIALRFYRRLLQMGVYNCQLYNNLGLCCFYAQQYDMTLSSFERAQALVANDEEQADVWYNIGHVAVGIGDLTLAYQCFKLALANNNDHAEAYNNLAVLELRKGRIEQSKAFLQTAASLAPHMYEPHFNLSILSEKIGDLQSSYTAAQKSEDSFPEHVDTQQLLKQLRQHFAAL
;
A
#
# COMPACT_ATOMS: atom_id res chain seq x y z
N MET A 1 12.67 39.93 41.58
CA MET A 1 12.71 38.47 41.37
C MET A 1 12.03 38.22 40.04
N GLU A 2 12.79 37.95 38.99
CA GLU A 2 12.20 37.49 37.73
C GLU A 2 11.49 36.17 38.01
N VAL A 3 10.19 36.10 37.74
CA VAL A 3 9.42 34.86 37.90
C VAL A 3 9.85 33.93 36.77
N THR A 4 10.86 33.10 37.02
CA THR A 4 11.29 32.07 36.09
C THR A 4 10.22 30.97 36.05
N MET A 5 9.67 30.71 34.85
CA MET A 5 8.66 29.67 34.65
C MET A 5 9.22 28.29 35.02
N ASP A 6 8.42 27.45 35.70
CA ASP A 6 8.81 26.09 36.06
C ASP A 6 9.15 25.26 34.80
N PRO A 7 10.37 24.69 34.71
CA PRO A 7 10.80 23.92 33.55
C PRO A 7 9.92 22.69 33.29
N LEU A 8 9.41 22.02 34.32
CA LEU A 8 8.57 20.83 34.14
C LEU A 8 7.21 21.20 33.54
N PHE A 9 6.60 22.29 34.01
CA PHE A 9 5.37 22.81 33.43
C PHE A 9 5.56 23.23 31.97
N LEU A 10 6.68 23.89 31.66
CA LEU A 10 7.01 24.28 30.29
C LEU A 10 7.15 23.06 29.37
N ALA A 11 7.83 22.00 29.82
CA ALA A 11 7.94 20.74 29.09
C ALA A 11 6.57 20.11 28.83
N LEU A 12 5.70 20.05 29.84
CA LEU A 12 4.34 19.52 29.70
C LEU A 12 3.49 20.33 28.72
N SER A 13 3.64 21.65 28.72
CA SER A 13 3.00 22.53 27.76
C SER A 13 3.48 22.29 26.33
N TYR A 14 4.78 22.03 26.14
CA TYR A 14 5.33 21.69 24.82
C TYR A 14 4.85 20.32 24.33
N PHE A 15 4.84 19.32 25.21
CA PHE A 15 4.31 18.00 24.93
C PHE A 15 2.84 18.07 24.45
N ARG A 16 1.99 18.78 25.19
CA ARG A 16 0.56 18.97 24.82
C ARG A 16 0.38 19.64 23.45
N ARG A 17 1.31 20.52 23.06
CA ARG A 17 1.31 21.22 21.76
C ARG A 17 2.01 20.42 20.65
N ARG A 18 2.34 19.15 20.89
CA ARG A 18 3.13 18.28 19.99
C ARG A 18 4.50 18.86 19.60
N ARG A 19 5.09 19.70 20.46
CA ARG A 19 6.49 20.15 20.32
C ARG A 19 7.41 19.17 21.04
N LEU A 20 7.53 17.97 20.49
CA LEU A 20 8.12 16.81 21.15
C LEU A 20 9.63 16.94 21.35
N GLN A 21 10.36 17.54 20.40
CA GLN A 21 11.81 17.79 20.52
C GLN A 21 12.13 18.74 21.68
N GLN A 22 11.50 19.94 21.68
CA GLN A 22 11.69 20.94 22.75
C GLN A 22 11.34 20.40 24.13
N CYS A 23 10.32 19.55 24.19
CA CYS A 23 9.94 18.83 25.39
C CYS A 23 11.04 17.86 25.86
N SER A 24 11.56 17.01 24.97
CA SER A 24 12.67 16.11 25.28
C SER A 24 13.90 16.86 25.79
N ASP A 25 14.26 17.98 25.16
CA ASP A 25 15.43 18.79 25.51
C ASP A 25 15.32 19.49 26.87
N ILE A 26 14.11 19.81 27.31
CA ILE A 26 13.91 20.36 28.65
C ILE A 26 13.94 19.24 29.68
N CYS A 27 13.33 18.09 29.39
CA CYS A 27 13.41 16.94 30.27
C CYS A 27 14.83 16.39 30.41
N THR A 28 15.68 16.47 29.37
CA THR A 28 17.09 16.08 29.49
C THR A 28 17.83 16.96 30.50
N LYS A 29 17.58 18.28 30.47
CA LYS A 29 18.14 19.24 31.45
C LYS A 29 17.65 18.96 32.86
N ILE A 30 16.34 18.76 33.04
CA ILE A 30 15.75 18.43 34.36
C ILE A 30 16.37 17.15 34.92
N LEU A 31 16.58 16.12 34.09
CA LEU A 31 17.17 14.84 34.52
C LEU A 31 18.67 14.92 34.78
N GLN A 32 19.38 15.86 34.14
CA GLN A 32 20.79 16.16 34.46
C GLN A 32 20.89 16.82 35.83
N ASP A 33 19.99 17.74 36.14
CA ASP A 33 19.95 18.44 37.43
C ASP A 33 19.41 17.54 38.57
N ASN A 34 18.38 16.73 38.28
CA ASN A 34 17.76 15.81 39.23
C ASN A 34 17.53 14.41 38.59
N PRO A 35 18.45 13.46 38.82
CA PRO A 35 18.36 12.11 38.26
C PRO A 35 17.17 11.26 38.76
N TYR A 36 16.51 11.66 39.85
CA TYR A 36 15.45 10.86 40.49
C TYR A 36 14.03 11.28 40.09
N ASP A 37 13.89 12.31 39.24
CA ASP A 37 12.59 12.82 38.82
C ASP A 37 11.89 11.86 37.82
N GLN A 38 10.94 11.08 38.34
CA GLN A 38 10.13 10.15 37.56
C GLN A 38 9.16 10.86 36.62
N ALA A 39 8.72 12.07 36.93
CA ALA A 39 7.79 12.82 36.10
C ALA A 39 8.50 13.27 34.82
N ALA A 40 9.65 13.94 34.94
CA ALA A 40 10.47 14.33 33.80
C ALA A 40 10.91 13.11 32.96
N TRP A 41 11.22 11.99 33.61
CA TRP A 41 11.56 10.74 32.95
C TRP A 41 10.40 10.17 32.11
N SER A 42 9.20 10.03 32.71
CA SER A 42 8.01 9.53 32.00
C SER A 42 7.55 10.46 30.88
N LEU A 43 7.75 11.77 31.04
CA LEU A 43 7.39 12.76 30.04
C LEU A 43 8.35 12.68 28.85
N LYS A 44 9.65 12.50 29.12
CA LYS A 44 10.65 12.26 28.08
C LYS A 44 10.42 10.96 27.32
N THR A 45 10.12 9.84 28.02
CA THR A 45 9.81 8.58 27.32
C THR A 45 8.66 8.77 26.36
N ARG A 46 7.56 9.39 26.80
CA ARG A 46 6.40 9.69 25.95
C ARG A 46 6.72 10.62 24.78
N ALA A 47 7.54 11.65 24.99
CA ALA A 47 7.93 12.53 23.90
C ALA A 47 8.74 11.76 22.83
N LEU A 48 9.66 10.90 23.27
CA LEU A 48 10.43 10.04 22.37
C LEU A 48 9.53 9.06 21.62
N THR A 49 8.57 8.42 22.29
CA THR A 49 7.65 7.49 21.62
C THR A 49 6.76 8.18 20.61
N GLU A 50 6.12 9.30 20.98
CA GLU A 50 5.20 10.02 20.10
C GLU A 50 5.91 10.61 18.87
N MET A 51 7.23 10.80 18.90
CA MET A 51 8.01 11.21 17.71
C MET A 51 8.11 10.12 16.65
N VAL A 52 8.10 8.85 17.05
CA VAL A 52 8.23 7.68 16.15
C VAL A 52 6.98 6.82 16.12
N TYR A 53 5.91 7.24 16.80
CA TYR A 53 4.70 6.46 16.95
C TYR A 53 4.01 6.25 15.60
N ILE A 54 3.67 5.00 15.32
CA ILE A 54 2.87 4.59 14.17
C ILE A 54 1.82 3.63 14.69
N ASP A 55 0.58 3.76 14.20
CA ASP A 55 -0.51 2.87 14.63
C ASP A 55 -0.30 1.45 14.08
N GLU A 56 -0.34 0.47 14.97
CA GLU A 56 -0.11 -0.94 14.63
C GLU A 56 -1.20 -1.53 13.74
N ILE A 57 -2.41 -0.98 13.77
CA ILE A 57 -3.52 -1.47 12.94
C ILE A 57 -3.19 -1.28 11.46
N GLU A 58 -2.49 -0.20 11.11
CA GLU A 58 -2.14 0.12 9.72
C GLU A 58 -0.77 -0.45 9.31
N VAL A 59 0.08 -0.83 10.28
CA VAL A 59 1.42 -1.37 10.05
C VAL A 59 1.37 -2.90 9.96
N ASP A 60 0.61 -3.39 8.98
CA ASP A 60 0.77 -4.77 8.54
C ASP A 60 1.71 -4.83 7.34
N GLN A 61 2.80 -5.59 7.46
CA GLN A 61 3.78 -5.77 6.39
C GLN A 61 4.18 -7.24 6.43
N GLU A 62 3.86 -7.96 5.36
CA GLU A 62 4.30 -9.33 5.19
C GLU A 62 5.65 -9.36 4.45
N GLY A 63 6.67 -9.94 5.09
CA GLY A 63 7.95 -10.22 4.42
C GLY A 63 7.89 -11.50 3.58
N ILE A 64 8.91 -11.75 2.74
CA ILE A 64 8.92 -12.94 1.86
C ILE A 64 8.84 -14.25 2.68
N ALA A 65 9.51 -14.32 3.82
CA ALA A 65 9.47 -15.48 4.72
C ALA A 65 8.07 -15.75 5.26
N GLU A 66 7.34 -14.70 5.66
CA GLU A 66 5.96 -14.85 6.17
C GLU A 66 4.99 -15.23 5.04
N MET A 67 5.23 -14.73 3.82
CA MET A 67 4.41 -15.09 2.65
C MET A 67 4.58 -16.55 2.24
N MET A 68 5.80 -17.11 2.35
CA MET A 68 6.19 -18.40 1.77
C MET A 68 6.44 -19.53 2.76
N LEU A 69 7.02 -19.24 3.92
CA LEU A 69 7.46 -20.24 4.90
C LEU A 69 6.44 -20.42 6.04
N ASP A 70 5.69 -19.36 6.38
CA ASP A 70 4.67 -19.41 7.42
C ASP A 70 3.33 -19.91 6.85
N GLU A 71 3.14 -21.24 6.86
CA GLU A 71 1.85 -21.86 6.56
C GLU A 71 0.93 -21.86 7.77
N SER A 72 -0.03 -20.93 7.75
CA SER A 72 -1.00 -20.73 8.82
C SER A 72 -2.44 -21.04 8.44
N SER A 73 -2.71 -21.27 7.15
CA SER A 73 -4.03 -21.61 6.64
C SER A 73 -4.32 -23.09 6.86
N ILE A 74 -5.45 -23.40 7.50
CA ILE A 74 -5.90 -24.78 7.71
C ILE A 74 -6.27 -25.46 6.38
N ALA A 75 -6.99 -24.73 5.52
CA ALA A 75 -7.41 -25.24 4.22
C ALA A 75 -6.36 -24.91 3.15
N GLN A 76 -5.79 -25.94 2.53
CA GLN A 76 -4.87 -25.78 1.39
C GLN A 76 -5.60 -25.36 0.11
N VAL A 77 -6.78 -25.94 -0.14
CA VAL A 77 -7.64 -25.60 -1.27
C VAL A 77 -9.00 -25.18 -0.73
N ALA A 78 -9.09 -23.92 -0.34
CA ALA A 78 -10.34 -23.32 0.10
C ALA A 78 -11.32 -23.19 -1.08
N ARG A 79 -12.62 -23.19 -0.78
CA ARG A 79 -13.65 -22.89 -1.79
C ARG A 79 -13.42 -21.48 -2.34
N PRO A 80 -13.59 -21.24 -3.66
CA PRO A 80 -13.48 -19.90 -4.23
C PRO A 80 -14.41 -18.90 -3.51
N GLY A 81 -13.87 -17.74 -3.15
CA GLY A 81 -14.60 -16.70 -2.42
C GLY A 81 -14.65 -16.87 -0.90
N THR A 82 -14.12 -17.96 -0.33
CA THR A 82 -13.99 -18.15 1.13
C THR A 82 -12.55 -17.97 1.63
N SER A 83 -11.65 -17.47 0.78
CA SER A 83 -10.23 -17.23 1.10
C SER A 83 -9.73 -15.98 0.39
N LEU A 84 -8.83 -15.25 1.04
CA LEU A 84 -8.14 -14.08 0.46
C LEU A 84 -7.04 -14.47 -0.53
N ARG A 85 -6.57 -15.74 -0.50
CA ARG A 85 -5.54 -16.25 -1.43
C ARG A 85 -6.10 -16.58 -2.80
N LEU A 86 -7.30 -17.16 -2.83
CA LEU A 86 -8.02 -17.54 -4.04
C LEU A 86 -9.26 -16.64 -4.11
N PRO A 87 -9.16 -15.46 -4.74
CA PRO A 87 -10.34 -14.63 -4.99
C PRO A 87 -11.39 -15.47 -5.73
N GLY A 88 -12.67 -15.15 -5.53
CA GLY A 88 -13.75 -15.88 -6.20
C GLY A 88 -13.50 -15.95 -7.70
N THR A 89 -13.72 -17.13 -8.30
CA THR A 89 -13.73 -17.31 -9.75
C THR A 89 -14.61 -16.23 -10.38
N SER A 90 -14.00 -15.35 -11.18
CA SER A 90 -14.58 -14.39 -12.15
C SER A 90 -16.12 -14.34 -12.28
N GLN A 91 -16.81 -14.01 -11.19
CA GLN A 91 -18.23 -13.68 -11.19
C GLN A 91 -18.53 -12.37 -10.44
N GLY A 92 -17.53 -11.77 -9.81
CA GLY A 92 -17.66 -10.41 -9.27
C GLY A 92 -17.58 -9.42 -10.41
N GLY A 93 -18.68 -8.71 -10.69
CA GLY A 93 -18.84 -7.73 -11.78
C GLY A 93 -17.95 -6.49 -11.68
N GLY A 94 -16.65 -6.69 -11.56
CA GLY A 94 -15.60 -5.67 -11.66
C GLY A 94 -15.22 -5.38 -13.10
N PRO A 95 -14.58 -4.22 -13.36
CA PRO A 95 -14.03 -3.90 -14.66
C PRO A 95 -12.95 -4.93 -15.05
N THR A 96 -12.98 -5.37 -16.30
CA THR A 96 -12.01 -6.33 -16.84
C THR A 96 -10.62 -5.68 -16.98
N PRO A 97 -9.55 -6.47 -17.12
CA PRO A 97 -8.19 -5.97 -17.38
C PRO A 97 -8.10 -5.05 -18.62
N ALA A 98 -9.02 -5.19 -19.56
CA ALA A 98 -9.11 -4.32 -20.73
C ALA A 98 -9.48 -2.86 -20.41
N VAL A 99 -10.09 -2.62 -19.24
CA VAL A 99 -10.53 -1.28 -18.81
C VAL A 99 -9.72 -0.80 -17.61
N ARG A 100 -9.48 -1.66 -16.62
CA ARG A 100 -8.75 -1.31 -15.40
C ARG A 100 -7.37 -1.95 -15.40
N PRO A 101 -6.28 -1.14 -15.27
CA PRO A 101 -4.93 -1.67 -15.18
C PRO A 101 -4.77 -2.67 -14.04
N LEU A 102 -3.91 -3.66 -14.27
CA LEU A 102 -3.55 -4.67 -13.28
C LEU A 102 -2.19 -4.36 -12.66
N THR A 103 -2.05 -4.71 -11.39
CA THR A 103 -0.76 -4.80 -10.71
C THR A 103 -0.07 -6.13 -11.07
N GLN A 104 1.21 -6.27 -10.72
CA GLN A 104 2.02 -7.45 -11.09
C GLN A 104 1.49 -8.80 -10.62
N SER A 105 0.67 -8.77 -9.58
CA SER A 105 -0.02 -9.91 -8.98
C SER A 105 -1.28 -10.35 -9.73
N GLY A 106 -1.66 -9.65 -10.80
CA GLY A 106 -2.89 -9.89 -11.55
C GLY A 106 -4.14 -9.28 -10.90
N ARG A 107 -4.00 -8.54 -9.79
CA ARG A 107 -5.11 -7.80 -9.18
C ARG A 107 -5.24 -6.40 -9.78
N PRO A 108 -6.47 -5.88 -9.97
CA PRO A 108 -6.66 -4.52 -10.46
C PRO A 108 -6.07 -3.49 -9.49
N ILE A 109 -5.57 -2.37 -10.03
CA ILE A 109 -5.04 -1.28 -9.21
C ILE A 109 -6.11 -0.74 -8.25
N THR A 110 -5.73 -0.39 -7.02
CA THR A 110 -6.65 0.14 -5.99
C THR A 110 -6.69 1.68 -6.01
N GLY A 111 -7.78 2.28 -5.50
CA GLY A 111 -7.91 3.72 -5.34
C GLY A 111 -7.14 4.29 -4.15
N PHE A 112 -6.77 3.45 -3.18
CA PHE A 112 -6.05 3.87 -1.97
C PHE A 112 -4.96 2.86 -1.60
N VAL A 113 -3.71 3.32 -1.55
CA VAL A 113 -2.56 2.50 -1.15
C VAL A 113 -2.32 2.68 0.35
N ARG A 114 -2.33 1.58 1.09
CA ARG A 114 -2.06 1.47 2.53
C ARG A 114 -0.80 0.63 2.74
N PRO A 115 -0.04 0.82 3.84
CA PRO A 115 1.15 0.00 4.10
C PRO A 115 0.87 -1.51 4.11
N SER A 116 -0.36 -1.89 4.46
CA SER A 116 -0.87 -3.27 4.48
C SER A 116 -1.44 -3.79 3.16
N THR A 117 -1.44 -3.03 2.06
CA THR A 117 -1.95 -3.56 0.79
C THR A 117 -1.07 -4.69 0.31
N GLN A 118 -1.67 -5.87 0.20
CA GLN A 118 -1.13 -7.02 -0.48
C GLN A 118 -1.86 -7.18 -1.80
N SER A 119 -1.21 -6.80 -2.90
CA SER A 119 -1.80 -6.95 -4.24
C SER A 119 -1.78 -8.43 -4.68
N GLY A 120 -0.92 -9.27 -4.10
CA GLY A 120 -0.94 -10.73 -4.27
C GLY A 120 0.29 -11.40 -3.68
N ARG A 121 0.35 -12.73 -3.73
CA ARG A 121 1.47 -13.51 -3.18
C ARG A 121 2.31 -14.12 -4.29
N PRO A 122 3.65 -14.06 -4.21
CA PRO A 122 4.51 -14.78 -5.14
C PRO A 122 4.31 -16.29 -4.97
N GLY A 123 4.37 -17.06 -6.06
CA GLY A 123 4.19 -18.52 -6.01
C GLY A 123 5.42 -19.27 -5.51
N THR A 124 6.62 -18.70 -5.73
CA THR A 124 7.89 -19.28 -5.30
C THR A 124 8.83 -18.21 -4.74
N MET A 125 9.81 -18.65 -3.94
CA MET A 125 10.87 -17.77 -3.44
C MET A 125 11.68 -17.13 -4.57
N GLU A 126 11.95 -17.88 -5.64
CA GLU A 126 12.68 -17.38 -6.80
C GLU A 126 11.90 -16.27 -7.51
N GLN A 127 10.58 -16.47 -7.69
CA GLN A 127 9.71 -15.43 -8.24
C GLN A 127 9.66 -14.19 -7.36
N ALA A 128 9.61 -14.36 -6.03
CA ALA A 128 9.61 -13.24 -5.07
C ALA A 128 10.90 -12.41 -5.13
N ILE A 129 12.05 -13.03 -5.42
CA ILE A 129 13.35 -12.36 -5.52
C ILE A 129 13.54 -11.70 -6.90
N LYS A 130 13.04 -12.34 -7.96
CA LYS A 130 13.19 -11.86 -9.35
C LYS A 130 12.19 -10.78 -9.75
N THR A 131 11.13 -10.59 -8.98
CA THR A 131 10.15 -9.53 -9.21
C THR A 131 10.60 -8.21 -8.56
N PRO A 132 10.19 -7.05 -9.12
CA PRO A 132 10.37 -5.75 -8.49
C PRO A 132 9.95 -5.76 -7.02
N ARG A 133 10.74 -5.09 -6.17
CA ARG A 133 10.58 -5.19 -4.70
C ARG A 133 9.28 -4.60 -4.17
N THR A 134 8.60 -3.77 -4.94
CA THR A 134 7.32 -3.12 -4.62
C THR A 134 6.13 -3.73 -5.38
N ALA A 135 6.32 -4.88 -6.05
CA ALA A 135 5.29 -5.50 -6.86
C ALA A 135 4.06 -5.98 -6.06
N SER A 136 4.30 -6.62 -4.91
CA SER A 136 3.25 -7.20 -4.04
C SER A 136 2.84 -6.28 -2.89
N THR A 137 3.70 -5.34 -2.51
CA THR A 137 3.62 -4.56 -1.27
C THR A 137 3.83 -3.08 -1.55
N ALA A 138 3.20 -2.21 -0.76
CA ALA A 138 3.31 -0.75 -0.92
C ALA A 138 4.72 -0.19 -0.62
N ARG A 139 5.61 -1.00 -0.05
CA ARG A 139 6.99 -0.64 0.29
C ARG A 139 7.91 -1.77 -0.15
N PRO A 140 9.21 -1.51 -0.37
CA PRO A 140 10.14 -2.55 -0.79
C PRO A 140 10.11 -3.77 0.15
N VAL A 141 9.72 -4.93 -0.36
CA VAL A 141 9.58 -6.16 0.41
C VAL A 141 10.90 -6.54 1.05
N THR A 142 10.89 -7.02 2.29
CA THR A 142 12.07 -7.50 3.02
C THR A 142 12.03 -9.03 3.21
N SER A 143 13.16 -9.65 3.55
CA SER A 143 13.24 -11.11 3.73
C SER A 143 12.30 -11.61 4.84
N ALA A 144 12.32 -10.94 5.98
CA ALA A 144 11.29 -11.00 7.02
C ALA A 144 10.72 -9.59 7.19
N SER A 145 9.48 -9.45 7.64
CA SER A 145 8.94 -8.14 7.99
C SER A 145 9.93 -7.42 8.91
N GLY A 146 10.16 -6.12 8.72
CA GLY A 146 11.13 -5.30 9.47
C GLY A 146 10.96 -5.32 11.00
N ARG A 147 9.98 -6.08 11.50
CA ARG A 147 9.71 -6.47 12.88
C ARG A 147 10.89 -7.18 13.59
N PHE A 148 11.93 -7.63 12.87
CA PHE A 148 13.13 -8.29 13.46
C PHE A 148 14.48 -7.63 13.14
N ILE A 149 14.52 -6.45 12.51
CA ILE A 149 15.79 -5.76 12.33
C ILE A 149 16.21 -5.22 13.70
N ARG A 150 16.93 -6.05 14.45
CA ARG A 150 17.99 -5.54 15.32
C ARG A 150 18.85 -4.69 14.41
N LEU A 151 18.86 -3.38 14.62
CA LEU A 151 20.04 -2.56 14.34
C LEU A 151 21.17 -3.14 15.22
N GLY A 152 21.71 -4.28 14.78
CA GLY A 152 22.78 -4.98 15.42
C GLY A 152 24.04 -4.18 15.21
N THR A 153 24.34 -3.31 16.18
CA THR A 153 25.68 -2.88 16.65
C THR A 153 25.64 -1.60 17.51
N ALA A 154 24.51 -1.20 18.10
CA ALA A 154 24.52 -0.14 19.13
C ALA A 154 25.08 -0.58 20.51
N SER A 155 25.82 -1.70 20.58
CA SER A 155 26.36 -2.24 21.83
C SER A 155 27.83 -1.88 22.12
N MET A 156 28.50 -1.05 21.30
CA MET A 156 29.84 -0.54 21.63
C MET A 156 30.05 0.90 21.17
N LEU A 157 29.28 1.86 21.67
CA LEU A 157 29.69 3.27 21.81
C LEU A 157 28.72 3.93 22.78
N THR A 158 29.18 4.16 24.02
CA THR A 158 28.48 5.05 24.97
C THR A 158 28.77 6.49 24.53
N ASN A 159 28.11 6.91 23.47
CA ASN A 159 28.09 8.33 23.10
C ASN A 159 27.18 9.10 24.08
N PRO A 160 27.37 10.41 24.24
CA PRO A 160 26.36 11.29 24.85
C PRO A 160 24.99 11.23 24.13
N GLU A 161 24.97 10.67 22.91
CA GLU A 161 23.78 10.27 22.14
C GLU A 161 23.49 8.75 22.21
N GLY A 162 23.73 8.12 23.37
CA GLY A 162 23.38 6.71 23.58
C GLY A 162 21.87 6.48 23.72
N PRO A 163 21.41 5.21 23.72
CA PRO A 163 20.00 4.88 23.95
C PRO A 163 19.53 5.44 25.29
N TYR A 164 18.36 6.08 25.30
CA TYR A 164 17.86 6.78 26.48
C TYR A 164 17.71 5.86 27.70
N ILE A 165 17.21 4.63 27.47
CA ILE A 165 17.06 3.61 28.51
C ILE A 165 17.72 2.33 28.02
N ASN A 166 18.64 1.77 28.83
CA ASN A 166 19.19 0.45 28.55
C ASN A 166 18.28 -0.65 29.12
N LEU A 167 17.54 -1.34 28.24
CA LEU A 167 16.58 -2.38 28.60
C LEU A 167 17.22 -3.52 29.39
N SER A 168 18.47 -3.90 29.09
CA SER A 168 19.17 -5.00 29.78
C SER A 168 19.43 -4.75 31.26
N ARG A 169 19.49 -3.46 31.67
CA ARG A 169 19.76 -3.05 33.06
C ARG A 169 18.48 -2.79 33.85
N LEU A 170 17.33 -2.78 33.17
CA LEU A 170 16.05 -2.40 33.76
C LEU A 170 15.32 -3.63 34.29
N ASN A 171 14.95 -3.60 35.58
CA ASN A 171 14.16 -4.67 36.19
C ASN A 171 12.67 -4.44 35.93
N LEU A 172 12.11 -5.13 34.93
CA LEU A 172 10.71 -4.99 34.50
C LEU A 172 9.70 -5.26 35.63
N ALA A 173 10.00 -6.18 36.54
CA ALA A 173 9.12 -6.55 37.65
C ALA A 173 8.88 -5.40 38.65
N LYS A 174 9.82 -4.45 38.75
CA LYS A 174 9.64 -3.26 39.57
C LYS A 174 8.73 -2.23 38.89
N TYR A 175 8.81 -2.13 37.56
CA TYR A 175 8.02 -1.17 36.79
C TYR A 175 6.60 -1.67 36.56
N SER A 176 6.38 -2.98 36.41
CA SER A 176 5.07 -3.60 36.23
C SER A 176 4.11 -3.31 37.41
N GLN A 177 4.63 -3.23 38.63
CA GLN A 177 3.86 -2.84 39.83
C GLN A 177 3.34 -1.40 39.78
N LYS A 178 4.02 -0.51 39.05
CA LYS A 178 3.69 0.92 38.97
C LYS A 178 2.91 1.22 37.69
N THR A 179 1.58 1.16 37.77
CA THR A 179 0.64 1.31 36.63
C THR A 179 0.91 2.52 35.72
N HIS A 180 1.22 3.69 36.28
CA HIS A 180 1.48 4.90 35.50
C HIS A 180 2.78 4.82 34.68
N LEU A 181 3.82 4.21 35.24
CA LEU A 181 5.11 4.08 34.57
C LEU A 181 5.14 2.87 33.63
N SER A 182 4.47 1.77 33.98
CA SER A 182 4.45 0.56 33.16
C SER A 182 3.82 0.80 31.80
N ARG A 183 2.75 1.60 31.70
CA ARG A 183 2.13 1.94 30.40
C ARG A 183 3.07 2.76 29.52
N THR A 184 3.66 3.83 30.06
CA THR A 184 4.59 4.67 29.31
C THR A 184 5.86 3.93 28.91
N LEU A 185 6.34 3.03 29.78
CA LEU A 185 7.51 2.21 29.50
C LEU A 185 7.20 1.13 28.47
N PHE A 186 6.02 0.49 28.53
CA PHE A 186 5.57 -0.44 27.51
C PHE A 186 5.55 0.21 26.13
N GLU A 187 4.89 1.37 26.00
CA GLU A 187 4.83 2.11 24.74
C GLU A 187 6.22 2.46 24.21
N TYR A 188 7.17 2.78 25.09
CA TYR A 188 8.57 3.03 24.72
C TYR A 188 9.29 1.80 24.22
N ILE A 189 9.23 0.70 24.95
CA ILE A 189 9.88 -0.55 24.54
C ILE A 189 9.27 -1.06 23.23
N PHE A 190 7.96 -0.94 23.07
CA PHE A 190 7.23 -1.50 21.96
C PHE A 190 7.32 -0.65 20.68
N HIS A 191 7.13 0.68 20.75
CA HIS A 191 7.12 1.54 19.57
C HIS A 191 8.47 2.20 19.26
N HIS A 192 9.24 2.61 20.27
CA HIS A 192 10.53 3.30 20.05
C HIS A 192 11.70 2.31 19.91
N GLU A 193 11.87 1.39 20.86
CA GLU A 193 12.95 0.39 20.81
C GLU A 193 12.62 -0.79 19.90
N ASN A 194 11.34 -0.99 19.57
CA ASN A 194 10.83 -2.09 18.76
C ASN A 194 11.20 -3.49 19.31
N ASP A 195 11.36 -3.62 20.64
CA ASP A 195 11.73 -4.87 21.31
C ASP A 195 10.50 -5.59 21.86
N VAL A 196 9.90 -6.43 21.02
CA VAL A 196 8.66 -7.15 21.32
C VAL A 196 8.82 -8.12 22.50
N LYS A 197 10.01 -8.68 22.72
CA LYS A 197 10.23 -9.69 23.78
C LYS A 197 10.14 -9.06 25.16
N ASN A 198 10.87 -7.97 25.37
CA ASN A 198 10.86 -7.23 26.63
C ASN A 198 9.50 -6.53 26.84
N ALA A 199 8.86 -6.06 25.78
CA ALA A 199 7.50 -5.53 25.86
C ALA A 199 6.48 -6.59 26.31
N LEU A 200 6.58 -7.81 25.78
CA LEU A 200 5.71 -8.94 26.16
C LEU A 200 5.90 -9.31 27.62
N ASP A 201 7.14 -9.45 28.11
CA ASP A 201 7.42 -9.78 29.51
C ASP A 201 6.85 -8.71 30.47
N LEU A 202 7.07 -7.43 30.16
CA LEU A 202 6.50 -6.34 30.94
C LEU A 202 4.96 -6.33 30.92
N ALA A 203 4.34 -6.60 29.75
CA ALA A 203 2.90 -6.67 29.64
C ALA A 203 2.31 -7.86 30.41
N ALA A 204 2.97 -9.02 30.39
CA ALA A 204 2.55 -10.21 31.12
C ALA A 204 2.57 -9.94 32.64
N GLN A 205 3.70 -9.43 33.16
CA GLN A 205 3.82 -9.07 34.58
C GLN A 205 2.80 -8.00 34.97
N ALA A 206 2.58 -6.99 34.13
CA ALA A 206 1.59 -5.96 34.39
C ALA A 206 0.15 -6.50 34.38
N THR A 207 -0.19 -7.47 33.52
CA THR A 207 -1.52 -8.13 33.55
C THR A 207 -1.76 -8.92 34.83
N GLU A 208 -0.73 -9.61 35.33
CA GLU A 208 -0.82 -10.37 36.58
C GLU A 208 -1.08 -9.42 37.76
N HIS A 209 -0.33 -8.31 37.83
CA HIS A 209 -0.55 -7.27 38.85
C HIS A 209 -1.93 -6.61 38.73
N ALA A 210 -2.46 -6.44 37.52
CA ALA A 210 -3.80 -5.94 37.27
C ALA A 210 -4.91 -7.02 37.41
N GLN A 211 -4.56 -8.24 37.84
CA GLN A 211 -5.49 -9.37 38.02
C GLN A 211 -6.36 -9.64 36.78
N PHE A 212 -5.83 -9.41 35.57
CA PHE A 212 -6.54 -9.60 34.30
C PHE A 212 -7.85 -8.81 34.14
N LYS A 213 -8.05 -7.74 34.92
CA LYS A 213 -9.25 -6.89 34.83
C LYS A 213 -9.13 -5.84 33.73
N ASP A 214 -7.93 -5.30 33.53
CA ASP A 214 -7.66 -4.24 32.55
C ASP A 214 -7.69 -4.77 31.11
N TRP A 215 -8.56 -4.17 30.27
CA TRP A 215 -8.66 -4.50 28.85
C TRP A 215 -7.41 -4.06 28.06
N TRP A 216 -6.82 -2.91 28.44
CA TRP A 216 -5.70 -2.31 27.70
C TRP A 216 -4.52 -3.28 27.63
N TRP A 217 -4.15 -3.89 28.76
CA TRP A 217 -3.05 -4.84 28.80
C TRP A 217 -3.33 -6.13 28.03
N LYS A 218 -4.59 -6.59 27.95
CA LYS A 218 -4.98 -7.72 27.08
C LYS A 218 -4.76 -7.40 25.61
N VAL A 219 -5.12 -6.19 25.18
CA VAL A 219 -4.89 -5.72 23.81
C VAL A 219 -3.40 -5.62 23.52
N GLN A 220 -2.60 -5.05 24.44
CA GLN A 220 -1.15 -4.96 24.26
C GLN A 220 -0.47 -6.32 24.17
N LEU A 221 -0.87 -7.29 25.01
CA LEU A 221 -0.41 -8.68 24.88
C LEU A 221 -0.79 -9.27 23.52
N GLY A 222 -2.03 -9.03 23.06
CA GLY A 222 -2.47 -9.42 21.72
C GLY A 222 -1.57 -8.86 20.62
N LYS A 223 -1.21 -7.57 20.69
CA LYS A 223 -0.29 -6.91 19.75
C LYS A 223 1.12 -7.53 19.81
N CYS A 224 1.64 -7.83 21.01
CA CYS A 224 2.91 -8.53 21.17
C CYS A 224 2.88 -9.93 20.56
N TYR A 225 1.80 -10.70 20.75
CA TYR A 225 1.65 -12.03 20.16
C TYR A 225 1.53 -12.00 18.64
N TYR A 226 0.78 -11.03 18.12
CA TYR A 226 0.65 -10.80 16.69
C TYR A 226 2.01 -10.50 16.05
N ARG A 227 2.81 -9.60 16.65
CA ARG A 227 4.18 -9.32 16.19
C ARG A 227 5.15 -10.50 16.35
N SER A 228 4.95 -11.37 17.35
CA SER A 228 5.86 -12.49 17.63
C SER A 228 5.62 -13.74 16.76
N SER A 229 4.73 -13.68 15.77
CA SER A 229 4.34 -14.82 14.92
C SER A 229 3.90 -16.07 15.73
N ARG A 230 3.09 -15.86 16.79
CA ARG A 230 2.47 -16.98 17.53
C ARG A 230 0.95 -17.06 17.41
N ILE A 231 0.32 -16.08 16.77
CA ILE A 231 -1.12 -16.12 16.51
C ILE A 231 -1.35 -15.64 15.09
N THR A 232 -1.61 -16.62 14.24
CA THR A 232 -2.28 -16.43 12.97
C THR A 232 -3.74 -16.21 13.31
N ASN A 233 -4.36 -15.15 12.79
CA ASN A 233 -5.82 -15.10 12.53
C ASN A 233 -6.25 -13.68 12.10
N LEU A 234 -5.94 -13.29 10.86
CA LEU A 234 -6.71 -12.24 10.18
C LEU A 234 -8.19 -12.67 10.01
N LEU A 235 -8.45 -13.99 9.90
CA LEU A 235 -9.80 -14.55 9.79
C LEU A 235 -10.62 -14.53 11.11
N HIS A 236 -10.00 -14.58 12.30
CA HIS A 236 -10.76 -14.35 13.55
C HIS A 236 -11.15 -12.88 13.72
N ASN A 237 -10.39 -11.94 13.14
CA ASN A 237 -10.73 -10.52 13.20
C ASN A 237 -11.92 -10.23 12.27
N ALA A 238 -11.96 -10.77 11.05
CA ALA A 238 -13.10 -10.61 10.15
C ALA A 238 -14.45 -11.04 10.77
N ILE A 239 -14.50 -12.20 11.45
CA ILE A 239 -15.73 -12.68 12.12
C ILE A 239 -16.06 -11.84 13.36
N LYS A 240 -15.04 -11.33 14.07
CA LYS A 240 -15.22 -10.42 15.20
C LYS A 240 -15.62 -9.00 14.78
N ASP A 241 -15.23 -8.54 13.59
CA ASP A 241 -15.59 -7.21 13.09
C ASP A 241 -17.10 -7.15 12.81
N PHE A 242 -17.70 -8.24 12.30
CA PHE A 242 -19.15 -8.37 12.20
C PHE A 242 -19.85 -8.36 13.57
N GLN A 243 -19.29 -9.06 14.57
CA GLN A 243 -19.80 -9.01 15.96
C GLN A 243 -19.54 -7.66 16.64
N GLY A 244 -18.52 -6.93 16.20
CA GLY A 244 -18.14 -5.60 16.69
C GLY A 244 -19.12 -4.52 16.27
N LEU A 245 -19.68 -4.63 15.06
CA LEU A 245 -20.75 -3.75 14.58
C LEU A 245 -22.03 -3.84 15.41
N ASP A 246 -22.35 -5.01 15.96
CA ASP A 246 -23.49 -5.17 16.87
C ASP A 246 -23.31 -4.37 18.17
N HIS A 247 -22.07 -4.26 18.64
CA HIS A 247 -21.72 -3.49 19.84
C HIS A 247 -21.52 -2.00 19.56
N PHE A 248 -20.93 -1.65 18.42
CA PHE A 248 -20.63 -0.29 17.99
C PHE A 248 -21.25 -0.03 16.61
N PRO A 249 -22.57 0.22 16.55
CA PRO A 249 -23.24 0.46 15.28
C PRO A 249 -22.74 1.77 14.65
N GLY A 250 -22.24 1.70 13.42
CA GLY A 250 -21.79 2.87 12.66
C GLY A 250 -20.32 3.26 12.86
N GLU A 251 -19.52 2.41 13.52
CA GLU A 251 -18.08 2.66 13.66
C GLU A 251 -17.37 2.58 12.29
N VAL A 252 -16.71 3.67 11.91
CA VAL A 252 -16.10 3.85 10.58
C VAL A 252 -14.98 2.85 10.35
N THR A 253 -14.12 2.62 11.35
CA THR A 253 -12.96 1.73 11.22
C THR A 253 -13.37 0.29 10.91
N LEU A 254 -14.42 -0.23 11.55
CA LEU A 254 -14.95 -1.58 11.29
C LEU A 254 -15.57 -1.69 9.89
N LEU A 255 -16.37 -0.69 9.48
CA LEU A 255 -16.96 -0.66 8.14
C LEU A 255 -15.88 -0.60 7.04
N THR A 256 -14.82 0.18 7.25
CA THR A 256 -13.68 0.22 6.33
C THR A 256 -12.93 -1.12 6.28
N GLY A 257 -12.72 -1.78 7.43
CA GLY A 257 -12.12 -3.11 7.48
C GLY A 257 -12.91 -4.15 6.68
N ILE A 258 -14.23 -4.15 6.81
CA ILE A 258 -15.12 -5.04 6.05
C ILE A 258 -15.05 -4.73 4.55
N ALA A 259 -15.09 -3.45 4.17
CA ALA A 259 -14.95 -3.03 2.77
C ALA A 259 -13.62 -3.51 2.16
N ARG A 260 -12.51 -3.37 2.90
CA ARG A 260 -11.18 -3.85 2.48
C ARG A 260 -11.14 -5.36 2.25
N ILE A 261 -11.75 -6.14 3.15
CA ILE A 261 -11.84 -7.61 3.01
C ILE A 261 -12.63 -7.96 1.74
N HIS A 262 -13.74 -7.27 1.47
CA HIS A 262 -14.52 -7.48 0.25
C HIS A 262 -13.74 -7.10 -1.03
N GLU A 263 -12.95 -6.03 -1.01
CA GLU A 263 -12.05 -5.69 -2.12
C GLU A 263 -10.97 -6.77 -2.33
N GLU A 264 -10.37 -7.29 -1.25
CA GLU A 264 -9.36 -8.35 -1.33
C GLU A 264 -9.94 -9.69 -1.82
N MET A 265 -11.22 -9.97 -1.53
CA MET A 265 -11.97 -11.09 -2.12
C MET A 265 -12.39 -10.84 -3.57
N ASN A 266 -12.11 -9.66 -4.12
CA ASN A 266 -12.51 -9.18 -5.45
C ASN A 266 -14.03 -9.01 -5.64
N ASN A 267 -14.77 -8.82 -4.54
CA ASN A 267 -16.20 -8.54 -4.53
C ASN A 267 -16.47 -7.03 -4.48
N ILE A 268 -16.25 -6.35 -5.61
CA ILE A 268 -16.30 -4.88 -5.69
C ILE A 268 -17.71 -4.32 -5.38
N SER A 269 -18.78 -5.02 -5.76
CA SER A 269 -20.16 -4.58 -5.49
C SER A 269 -20.40 -4.38 -3.98
N SER A 270 -20.18 -5.42 -3.18
CA SER A 270 -20.32 -5.35 -1.72
C SER A 270 -19.34 -4.35 -1.09
N ALA A 271 -18.10 -4.30 -1.57
CA ALA A 271 -17.13 -3.31 -1.10
C ALA A 271 -17.65 -1.87 -1.29
N THR A 272 -18.23 -1.56 -2.45
CA THR A 272 -18.79 -0.22 -2.70
C THR A 272 -20.00 0.09 -1.83
N GLU A 273 -20.80 -0.90 -1.44
CA GLU A 273 -21.92 -0.71 -0.49
C GLU A 273 -21.39 -0.33 0.89
N TYR A 274 -20.40 -1.06 1.42
CA TYR A 274 -19.79 -0.73 2.70
C TYR A 274 -19.05 0.61 2.67
N TYR A 275 -18.34 0.95 1.59
CA TYR A 275 -17.76 2.28 1.47
C TYR A 275 -18.81 3.38 1.38
N LYS A 276 -19.98 3.14 0.78
CA LYS A 276 -21.10 4.10 0.82
C LYS A 276 -21.62 4.27 2.24
N ASP A 277 -21.69 3.20 3.02
CA ASP A 277 -22.06 3.27 4.43
C ASP A 277 -21.02 4.02 5.26
N VAL A 278 -19.72 3.84 4.97
CA VAL A 278 -18.65 4.68 5.52
C VAL A 278 -18.90 6.15 5.18
N LEU A 279 -19.22 6.50 3.94
CA LEU A 279 -19.50 7.89 3.55
C LEU A 279 -20.76 8.48 4.19
N LYS A 280 -21.73 7.66 4.58
CA LYS A 280 -22.90 8.11 5.36
C LYS A 280 -22.49 8.53 6.77
N GLN A 281 -21.50 7.85 7.37
CA GLN A 281 -20.98 8.17 8.70
C GLN A 281 -19.93 9.28 8.66
N ASP A 282 -18.93 9.13 7.80
CA ASP A 282 -17.85 10.09 7.57
C ASP A 282 -17.75 10.44 6.09
N ASN A 283 -18.26 11.62 5.74
CA ASN A 283 -18.24 12.14 4.38
C ASN A 283 -16.88 12.74 3.96
N THR A 284 -15.87 12.67 4.82
CA THR A 284 -14.50 13.15 4.60
C THR A 284 -13.48 12.03 4.44
N HIS A 285 -13.93 10.77 4.59
CA HIS A 285 -13.05 9.61 4.61
C HIS A 285 -12.32 9.41 3.27
N VAL A 286 -11.00 9.60 3.27
CA VAL A 286 -10.19 9.66 2.04
C VAL A 286 -10.21 8.33 1.28
N GLU A 287 -10.06 7.20 1.98
CA GLU A 287 -10.03 5.86 1.37
C GLU A 287 -11.35 5.53 0.67
N ALA A 288 -12.48 5.73 1.34
CA ALA A 288 -13.80 5.44 0.75
C ALA A 288 -14.08 6.32 -0.48
N ILE A 289 -13.73 7.61 -0.41
CA ILE A 289 -13.91 8.52 -1.55
C ILE A 289 -13.03 8.09 -2.74
N ALA A 290 -11.76 7.72 -2.50
CA ALA A 290 -10.83 7.32 -3.55
C ALA A 290 -11.18 5.95 -4.17
N CYS A 291 -11.57 4.96 -3.36
CA CYS A 291 -11.99 3.65 -3.85
C CYS A 291 -13.30 3.76 -4.66
N ILE A 292 -14.30 4.50 -4.17
CA ILE A 292 -15.54 4.76 -4.93
C ILE A 292 -15.25 5.56 -6.21
N GLY A 293 -14.41 6.60 -6.14
CA GLY A 293 -14.03 7.42 -7.29
C GLY A 293 -13.34 6.62 -8.39
N SER A 294 -12.34 5.79 -8.03
CA SER A 294 -11.65 4.91 -9.00
C SER A 294 -12.59 3.86 -9.59
N ASN A 295 -13.46 3.25 -8.78
CA ASN A 295 -14.46 2.31 -9.28
C ASN A 295 -15.39 2.96 -10.30
N HIS A 296 -15.93 4.15 -10.02
CA HIS A 296 -16.79 4.88 -10.97
C HIS A 296 -16.06 5.29 -12.26
N PHE A 297 -14.79 5.67 -12.15
CA PHE A 297 -13.97 6.02 -13.32
C PHE A 297 -13.83 4.84 -14.28
N TYR A 298 -13.50 3.66 -13.77
CA TYR A 298 -13.34 2.45 -14.57
C TYR A 298 -14.65 1.78 -14.98
N THR A 299 -15.79 2.17 -14.43
CA THR A 299 -17.12 1.73 -14.89
C THR A 299 -17.77 2.72 -15.87
N ASP A 300 -16.96 3.48 -16.60
CA ASP A 300 -17.41 4.45 -17.62
C ASP A 300 -18.26 5.60 -17.06
N GLN A 301 -18.02 6.00 -15.81
CA GLN A 301 -18.69 7.14 -15.16
C GLN A 301 -17.68 8.18 -14.64
N PRO A 302 -16.88 8.81 -15.52
CA PRO A 302 -15.82 9.75 -15.13
C PRO A 302 -16.36 11.03 -14.49
N GLU A 303 -17.59 11.47 -14.82
CA GLU A 303 -18.23 12.64 -14.21
C GLU A 303 -18.49 12.46 -12.71
N ILE A 304 -18.92 11.26 -12.32
CA ILE A 304 -19.17 10.91 -10.92
C ILE A 304 -17.85 10.79 -10.18
N ALA A 305 -16.86 10.13 -10.78
CA ALA A 305 -15.51 10.04 -10.24
C ALA A 305 -14.90 11.44 -10.00
N LEU A 306 -15.08 12.36 -10.96
CA LEU A 306 -14.63 13.74 -10.85
C LEU A 306 -15.25 14.45 -9.64
N ARG A 307 -16.54 14.22 -9.34
CA ARG A 307 -17.19 14.77 -8.15
C ARG A 307 -16.55 14.27 -6.87
N PHE A 308 -16.22 12.98 -6.78
CA PHE A 308 -15.54 12.39 -5.62
C PHE A 308 -14.10 12.94 -5.46
N TYR A 309 -13.32 13.03 -6.53
CA TYR A 309 -11.98 13.62 -6.43
C TYR A 309 -12.00 15.12 -6.14
N ARG A 310 -12.99 15.87 -6.65
CA ARG A 310 -13.20 17.28 -6.26
C ARG A 310 -13.56 17.42 -4.79
N ARG A 311 -14.27 16.44 -4.20
CA ARG A 311 -14.52 16.41 -2.76
C ARG A 311 -13.22 16.31 -1.98
N LEU A 312 -12.29 15.42 -2.36
CA LEU A 312 -10.96 15.36 -1.73
C LEU A 312 -10.19 16.67 -1.82
N LEU A 313 -10.25 17.33 -2.98
CA LEU A 313 -9.64 18.65 -3.17
C LEU A 313 -10.26 19.71 -2.24
N GLN A 314 -11.59 19.72 -2.08
CA GLN A 314 -12.30 20.62 -1.17
C GLN A 314 -11.92 20.40 0.30
N MET A 315 -11.56 19.16 0.67
CA MET A 315 -11.08 18.84 2.02
C MET A 315 -9.65 19.31 2.28
N GLY A 316 -8.97 19.89 1.29
CA GLY A 316 -7.60 20.40 1.41
C GLY A 316 -6.51 19.35 1.15
N VAL A 317 -6.86 18.19 0.57
CA VAL A 317 -5.86 17.22 0.11
C VAL A 317 -5.12 17.82 -1.09
N TYR A 318 -3.79 17.88 -1.02
CA TYR A 318 -2.95 18.56 -2.02
C TYR A 318 -1.75 17.67 -2.38
N ASN A 319 -2.01 16.64 -3.20
CA ASN A 319 -1.04 15.61 -3.57
C ASN A 319 -0.91 15.50 -5.10
N CYS A 320 0.25 15.03 -5.57
CA CYS A 320 0.50 14.74 -6.99
C CYS A 320 -0.56 13.77 -7.57
N GLN A 321 -0.78 12.63 -6.90
CA GLN A 321 -1.71 11.59 -7.36
C GLN A 321 -3.14 12.11 -7.50
N LEU A 322 -3.59 12.97 -6.58
CA LEU A 322 -4.93 13.54 -6.64
C LEU A 322 -5.11 14.43 -7.87
N TYR A 323 -4.13 15.30 -8.15
CA TYR A 323 -4.17 16.16 -9.33
C TYR A 323 -4.05 15.37 -10.64
N ASN A 324 -3.25 14.31 -10.66
CA ASN A 324 -3.18 13.39 -11.78
C ASN A 324 -4.55 12.72 -12.06
N ASN A 325 -5.20 12.18 -11.02
CA ASN A 325 -6.54 11.59 -11.11
C ASN A 325 -7.60 12.61 -11.53
N LEU A 326 -7.52 13.85 -11.02
CA LEU A 326 -8.40 14.95 -11.45
C LEU A 326 -8.20 15.28 -12.93
N GLY A 327 -6.96 15.32 -13.42
CA GLY A 327 -6.66 15.58 -14.84
C GLY A 327 -7.24 14.52 -15.76
N LEU A 328 -7.06 13.24 -15.41
CA LEU A 328 -7.69 12.12 -16.12
C LEU A 328 -9.22 12.23 -16.08
N CYS A 329 -9.82 12.40 -14.90
CA CYS A 329 -11.27 12.50 -14.77
C CYS A 329 -11.83 13.69 -15.55
N CYS A 330 -11.18 14.86 -15.52
CA CYS A 330 -11.57 16.03 -16.31
C CYS A 330 -11.52 15.74 -17.80
N PHE A 331 -10.46 15.10 -18.30
CA PHE A 331 -10.33 14.77 -19.72
C PHE A 331 -11.42 13.81 -20.19
N TYR A 332 -11.62 12.69 -19.49
CA TYR A 332 -12.62 11.69 -19.85
C TYR A 332 -14.06 12.18 -19.61
N ALA A 333 -14.28 13.11 -18.66
CA ALA A 333 -15.55 13.82 -18.48
C ALA A 333 -15.73 15.02 -19.43
N GLN A 334 -14.85 15.19 -20.42
CA GLN A 334 -14.91 16.25 -21.44
C GLN A 334 -14.81 17.69 -20.90
N GLN A 335 -14.25 17.88 -19.70
CA GLN A 335 -13.99 19.19 -19.09
C GLN A 335 -12.56 19.64 -19.39
N TYR A 336 -12.31 19.93 -20.67
CA TYR A 336 -10.96 20.20 -21.20
C TYR A 336 -10.28 21.43 -20.58
N ASP A 337 -11.05 22.44 -20.17
CA ASP A 337 -10.54 23.69 -19.59
C ASP A 337 -9.65 23.46 -18.36
N MET A 338 -10.00 22.46 -17.54
CA MET A 338 -9.30 22.20 -16.27
C MET A 338 -8.20 21.15 -16.40
N THR A 339 -8.22 20.32 -17.44
CA THR A 339 -7.34 19.16 -17.62
C THR A 339 -5.85 19.50 -17.56
N LEU A 340 -5.39 20.44 -18.39
CA LEU A 340 -3.96 20.79 -18.44
C LEU A 340 -3.50 21.43 -17.13
N SER A 341 -4.30 22.33 -16.56
CA SER A 341 -3.98 22.98 -15.28
C SER A 341 -3.81 21.98 -14.13
N SER A 342 -4.58 20.88 -14.13
CA SER A 342 -4.42 19.82 -13.14
C SER A 342 -3.14 19.03 -13.33
N PHE A 343 -2.75 18.72 -14.58
CA PHE A 343 -1.48 18.03 -14.84
C PHE A 343 -0.26 18.91 -14.53
N GLU A 344 -0.31 20.21 -14.84
CA GLU A 344 0.76 21.15 -14.46
C GLU A 344 0.94 21.22 -12.94
N ARG A 345 -0.16 21.21 -12.18
CA ARG A 345 -0.11 21.13 -10.71
C ARG A 345 0.40 19.78 -10.21
N ALA A 346 0.03 18.69 -10.86
CA ALA A 346 0.56 17.37 -10.53
C ALA A 346 2.09 17.37 -10.68
N GLN A 347 2.62 17.83 -11.82
CA GLN A 347 4.06 17.95 -12.06
C GLN A 347 4.78 18.83 -11.04
N ALA A 348 4.16 19.95 -10.62
CA ALA A 348 4.75 20.83 -9.61
C ALA A 348 4.82 20.19 -8.20
N LEU A 349 4.01 19.15 -7.94
CA LEU A 349 3.89 18.48 -6.64
C LEU A 349 4.64 17.16 -6.54
N VAL A 350 5.26 16.73 -7.62
CA VAL A 350 5.95 15.44 -7.70
C VAL A 350 7.10 15.38 -6.70
N ALA A 351 7.14 14.30 -5.93
CA ALA A 351 8.22 14.03 -4.98
C ALA A 351 9.19 12.93 -5.49
N ASN A 352 8.70 12.05 -6.37
CA ASN A 352 9.41 10.85 -6.82
C ASN A 352 9.49 10.75 -8.35
N ASP A 353 10.56 10.17 -8.89
CA ASP A 353 10.72 9.98 -10.33
C ASP A 353 9.67 9.03 -10.93
N GLU A 354 9.20 8.05 -10.16
CA GLU A 354 8.09 7.16 -10.54
C GLU A 354 6.78 7.94 -10.74
N GLU A 355 6.43 8.83 -9.81
CA GLU A 355 5.25 9.69 -9.94
C GLU A 355 5.37 10.63 -11.13
N GLN A 356 6.58 11.16 -11.39
CA GLN A 356 6.85 11.98 -12.57
C GLN A 356 6.58 11.18 -13.85
N ALA A 357 7.06 9.93 -13.91
CA ALA A 357 6.84 9.05 -15.04
C ALA A 357 5.35 8.77 -15.29
N ASP A 358 4.59 8.48 -14.23
CA ASP A 358 3.15 8.23 -14.31
C ASP A 358 2.38 9.46 -14.79
N VAL A 359 2.75 10.66 -14.33
CA VAL A 359 2.13 11.91 -14.80
C VAL A 359 2.41 12.13 -16.29
N TRP A 360 3.66 11.95 -16.75
CA TRP A 360 3.99 12.05 -18.18
C TRP A 360 3.29 11.00 -19.02
N TYR A 361 3.17 9.78 -18.52
CA TYR A 361 2.43 8.71 -19.16
C TYR A 361 0.95 9.08 -19.35
N ASN A 362 0.31 9.62 -18.32
CA ASN A 362 -1.08 10.05 -18.37
C ASN A 362 -1.30 11.26 -19.31
N ILE A 363 -0.36 12.22 -19.35
CA ILE A 363 -0.39 13.30 -20.34
C ILE A 363 -0.24 12.73 -21.77
N GLY A 364 0.59 11.69 -21.95
CA GLY A 364 0.72 10.97 -23.21
C GLY A 364 -0.61 10.37 -23.68
N HIS A 365 -1.39 9.75 -22.77
CA HIS A 365 -2.74 9.26 -23.07
C HIS A 365 -3.70 10.36 -23.49
N VAL A 366 -3.67 11.50 -22.79
CA VAL A 366 -4.45 12.68 -23.17
C VAL A 366 -4.06 13.18 -24.57
N ALA A 367 -2.77 13.22 -24.90
CA ALA A 367 -2.28 13.59 -26.22
C ALA A 367 -2.73 12.61 -27.31
N VAL A 368 -2.74 11.30 -27.04
CA VAL A 368 -3.30 10.29 -27.95
C VAL A 368 -4.80 10.53 -28.17
N GLY A 369 -5.55 10.84 -27.11
CA GLY A 369 -6.99 11.14 -27.20
C GLY A 369 -7.31 12.41 -27.99
N ILE A 370 -6.44 13.42 -27.91
CA ILE A 370 -6.51 14.64 -28.75
C ILE A 370 -6.15 14.33 -30.22
N GLY A 371 -5.34 13.31 -30.45
CA GLY A 371 -4.87 12.90 -31.78
C GLY A 371 -3.46 13.40 -32.13
N ASP A 372 -2.79 14.13 -31.24
CA ASP A 372 -1.40 14.55 -31.44
C ASP A 372 -0.43 13.43 -31.05
N LEU A 373 -0.13 12.58 -32.03
CA LEU A 373 0.77 11.45 -31.88
C LEU A 373 2.23 11.88 -31.66
N THR A 374 2.60 13.11 -32.04
CA THR A 374 3.97 13.60 -31.87
C THR A 374 4.23 13.98 -30.43
N LEU A 375 3.29 14.69 -29.82
CA LEU A 375 3.30 15.01 -28.39
C LEU A 375 3.24 13.73 -27.56
N ALA A 376 2.30 12.81 -27.87
CA ALA A 376 2.20 11.53 -27.17
C ALA A 376 3.52 10.75 -27.17
N TYR A 377 4.20 10.72 -28.33
CA TYR A 377 5.50 10.06 -28.45
C TYR A 377 6.58 10.70 -27.57
N GLN A 378 6.61 12.03 -27.45
CA GLN A 378 7.53 12.72 -26.56
C GLN A 378 7.20 12.44 -25.10
N CYS A 379 5.91 12.50 -24.72
CA CYS A 379 5.46 12.22 -23.36
C CYS A 379 5.83 10.80 -22.91
N PHE A 380 5.59 9.78 -23.75
CA PHE A 380 6.00 8.40 -23.40
C PHE A 380 7.51 8.23 -23.32
N LYS A 381 8.29 8.96 -24.13
CA LYS A 381 9.75 8.99 -23.98
C LYS A 381 10.21 9.65 -22.70
N LEU A 382 9.54 10.74 -22.27
CA LEU A 382 9.82 11.40 -21.00
C LEU A 382 9.43 10.51 -19.82
N ALA A 383 8.33 9.77 -19.91
CA ALA A 383 7.95 8.78 -18.91
C ALA A 383 9.06 7.72 -18.75
N LEU A 384 9.57 7.17 -19.85
CA LEU A 384 10.69 6.22 -19.84
C LEU A 384 12.00 6.84 -19.34
N ALA A 385 12.26 8.12 -19.61
CA ALA A 385 13.47 8.80 -19.14
C ALA A 385 13.49 8.97 -17.61
N ASN A 386 12.32 9.10 -16.98
CA ASN A 386 12.20 9.19 -15.52
C ASN A 386 12.12 7.80 -14.88
N ASN A 387 11.37 6.87 -15.50
CA ASN A 387 11.28 5.48 -15.05
C ASN A 387 11.55 4.53 -16.23
N ASN A 388 12.76 3.96 -16.24
CA ASN A 388 13.18 3.01 -17.27
C ASN A 388 12.41 1.68 -17.21
N ASP A 389 11.79 1.34 -16.08
CA ASP A 389 11.09 0.07 -15.87
C ASP A 389 9.57 0.19 -16.14
N HIS A 390 9.13 1.29 -16.75
CA HIS A 390 7.72 1.57 -16.99
C HIS A 390 7.19 0.84 -18.24
N ALA A 391 6.67 -0.37 -18.04
CA ALA A 391 6.24 -1.29 -19.10
C ALA A 391 5.10 -0.76 -19.99
N GLU A 392 4.17 -0.01 -19.42
CA GLU A 392 3.00 0.52 -20.14
C GLU A 392 3.40 1.57 -21.20
N ALA A 393 4.37 2.42 -20.88
CA ALA A 393 4.93 3.40 -21.81
C ALA A 393 5.68 2.72 -22.95
N TYR A 394 6.42 1.64 -22.69
CA TYR A 394 7.03 0.83 -23.75
C TYR A 394 5.99 0.25 -24.70
N ASN A 395 4.88 -0.28 -24.17
CA ASN A 395 3.79 -0.81 -24.99
C ASN A 395 3.17 0.28 -25.87
N ASN A 396 2.82 1.44 -25.31
CA ASN A 396 2.21 2.54 -26.07
C ASN A 396 3.18 3.14 -27.09
N LEU A 397 4.46 3.30 -26.75
CA LEU A 397 5.48 3.77 -27.68
C LEU A 397 5.66 2.77 -28.84
N ALA A 398 5.63 1.47 -28.56
CA ALA A 398 5.68 0.45 -29.60
C ALA A 398 4.49 0.53 -30.56
N VAL A 399 3.27 0.73 -30.04
CA VAL A 399 2.06 0.94 -30.87
C VAL A 399 2.22 2.17 -31.78
N LEU A 400 2.78 3.27 -31.24
CA LEU A 400 3.07 4.48 -32.03
C LEU A 400 4.15 4.24 -33.11
N GLU A 401 5.20 3.47 -32.82
CA GLU A 401 6.24 3.13 -33.80
C GLU A 401 5.75 2.16 -34.87
N LEU A 402 4.88 1.21 -34.51
CA LEU A 402 4.19 0.33 -35.45
C LEU A 402 3.34 1.16 -36.41
N ARG A 403 2.62 2.16 -35.91
CA ARG A 403 1.82 3.09 -36.74
C ARG A 403 2.69 3.95 -37.66
N LYS A 404 3.94 4.25 -37.28
CA LYS A 404 4.96 4.89 -38.13
C LYS A 404 5.62 3.93 -39.13
N GLY A 405 5.34 2.63 -39.06
CA GLY A 405 5.91 1.60 -39.93
C GLY A 405 7.27 1.04 -39.45
N ARG A 406 7.75 1.40 -38.26
CA ARG A 406 9.04 0.93 -37.72
C ARG A 406 8.87 -0.37 -36.93
N ILE A 407 8.70 -1.46 -37.67
CA ILE A 407 8.38 -2.81 -37.14
C ILE A 407 9.44 -3.32 -36.15
N GLU A 408 10.73 -3.18 -36.46
CA GLU A 408 11.83 -3.71 -35.63
C GLU A 408 11.91 -3.02 -34.26
N GLN A 409 11.79 -1.69 -34.24
CA GLN A 409 11.79 -0.90 -33.00
C GLN A 409 10.56 -1.24 -32.15
N SER A 410 9.39 -1.37 -32.77
CA SER A 410 8.17 -1.81 -32.08
C SER A 410 8.36 -3.19 -31.45
N LYS A 411 8.96 -4.15 -32.16
CA LYS A 411 9.22 -5.50 -31.62
C LYS A 411 10.12 -5.45 -30.39
N ALA A 412 11.21 -4.68 -30.43
CA ALA A 412 12.11 -4.52 -29.30
C ALA A 412 11.41 -3.94 -28.08
N PHE A 413 10.62 -2.87 -28.25
CA PHE A 413 9.88 -2.23 -27.15
C PHE A 413 8.80 -3.13 -26.55
N LEU A 414 8.09 -3.91 -27.38
CA LEU A 414 7.11 -4.84 -26.84
C LEU A 414 7.77 -6.01 -26.09
N GLN A 415 8.93 -6.50 -26.56
CA GLN A 415 9.70 -7.52 -25.86
C GLN A 415 10.20 -7.02 -24.49
N THR A 416 10.66 -5.76 -24.41
CA THR A 416 11.04 -5.16 -23.12
C THR A 416 9.83 -5.01 -22.20
N ALA A 417 8.69 -4.52 -22.71
CA ALA A 417 7.45 -4.41 -21.94
C ALA A 417 6.98 -5.77 -21.39
N ALA A 418 6.96 -6.81 -22.23
CA ALA A 418 6.60 -8.17 -21.85
C ALA A 418 7.57 -8.78 -20.81
N SER A 419 8.85 -8.39 -20.83
CA SER A 419 9.84 -8.85 -19.85
C SER A 419 9.71 -8.16 -18.50
N LEU A 420 9.40 -6.86 -18.49
CA LEU A 420 9.22 -6.05 -17.28
C LEU A 420 7.91 -6.41 -16.56
N ALA A 421 6.84 -6.59 -17.34
CA ALA A 421 5.49 -6.83 -16.84
C ALA A 421 4.87 -8.06 -17.53
N PRO A 422 5.24 -9.29 -17.11
CA PRO A 422 4.74 -10.51 -17.72
C PRO A 422 3.23 -10.75 -17.50
N HIS A 423 2.64 -10.06 -16.51
CA HIS A 423 1.23 -10.12 -16.14
C HIS A 423 0.31 -9.24 -17.03
N MET A 424 0.87 -8.27 -17.76
CA MET A 424 0.11 -7.42 -18.68
C MET A 424 -0.16 -8.20 -19.97
N TYR A 425 -1.40 -8.20 -20.43
CA TYR A 425 -1.79 -8.95 -21.63
C TYR A 425 -1.51 -8.18 -22.92
N GLU A 426 -1.49 -6.85 -22.86
CA GLU A 426 -1.37 -5.94 -24.00
C GLU A 426 -0.04 -6.11 -24.75
N PRO A 427 1.14 -6.17 -24.09
CA PRO A 427 2.40 -6.35 -24.80
C PRO A 427 2.47 -7.71 -25.50
N HIS A 428 1.96 -8.78 -24.88
CA HIS A 428 1.95 -10.12 -25.45
C HIS A 428 1.01 -10.21 -26.65
N PHE A 429 -0.17 -9.62 -26.56
CA PHE A 429 -1.13 -9.55 -27.66
C PHE A 429 -0.61 -8.71 -28.84
N ASN A 430 -0.02 -7.54 -28.55
CA ASN A 430 0.59 -6.70 -29.58
C ASN A 430 1.77 -7.40 -30.25
N LEU A 431 2.57 -8.17 -29.51
CA LEU A 431 3.63 -9.02 -30.08
C LEU A 431 3.06 -10.10 -30.99
N SER A 432 1.99 -10.78 -30.60
CA SER A 432 1.41 -11.85 -31.40
C SER A 432 0.85 -11.35 -32.73
N ILE A 433 0.18 -10.18 -32.71
CA ILE A 433 -0.29 -9.53 -33.95
C ILE A 433 0.90 -9.10 -34.82
N LEU A 434 1.95 -8.54 -34.22
CA LEU A 434 3.12 -8.08 -34.97
C LEU A 434 3.85 -9.24 -35.64
N SER A 435 4.03 -10.37 -34.95
CA SER A 435 4.69 -11.55 -35.51
C SER A 435 3.84 -12.28 -36.54
N GLU A 436 2.51 -12.32 -36.36
CA GLU A 436 1.59 -12.82 -37.38
C GLU A 436 1.70 -12.02 -38.68
N LYS A 437 1.75 -10.67 -38.60
CA LYS A 437 1.96 -9.79 -39.76
C LYS A 437 3.29 -10.02 -40.48
N ILE A 438 4.33 -10.43 -39.75
CA ILE A 438 5.65 -10.77 -40.31
C ILE A 438 5.64 -12.19 -40.92
N GLY A 439 4.68 -13.04 -40.53
CA GLY A 439 4.59 -14.45 -40.94
C GLY A 439 5.27 -15.44 -39.98
N ASP A 440 5.76 -14.98 -38.82
CA ASP A 440 6.35 -15.83 -37.79
C ASP A 440 5.26 -16.39 -36.86
N LEU A 441 4.58 -17.44 -37.35
CA LEU A 441 3.44 -18.05 -36.67
C LEU A 441 3.84 -18.70 -35.32
N GLN A 442 5.05 -19.23 -35.21
CA GLN A 442 5.52 -19.90 -33.99
C GLN A 442 5.63 -18.90 -32.84
N SER A 443 6.34 -17.77 -33.06
CA SER A 443 6.46 -16.76 -32.01
C SER A 443 5.12 -16.10 -31.69
N SER A 444 4.27 -15.89 -32.72
CA SER A 444 2.89 -15.41 -32.56
C SER A 444 2.09 -16.29 -31.60
N TYR A 445 2.12 -17.62 -31.81
CA TYR A 445 1.39 -18.55 -30.96
C TYR A 445 1.88 -18.52 -29.52
N THR A 446 3.20 -18.51 -29.28
CA THR A 446 3.74 -18.45 -27.91
C THR A 446 3.39 -17.15 -27.17
N ALA A 447 3.34 -16.02 -27.88
CA ALA A 447 2.95 -14.74 -27.30
C ALA A 447 1.45 -14.69 -27.03
N ALA A 448 0.63 -15.22 -27.94
CA ALA A 448 -0.82 -15.30 -27.76
C ALA A 448 -1.21 -16.21 -26.59
N GLN A 449 -0.48 -17.32 -26.36
CA GLN A 449 -0.67 -18.16 -25.17
C GLN A 449 -0.40 -17.39 -23.87
N LYS A 450 0.70 -16.62 -23.80
CA LYS A 450 0.99 -15.76 -22.64
C LYS A 450 -0.05 -14.66 -22.44
N SER A 451 -0.63 -14.15 -23.52
CA SER A 451 -1.75 -13.21 -23.47
C SER A 451 -3.02 -13.88 -22.91
N GLU A 452 -3.30 -15.13 -23.28
CA GLU A 452 -4.41 -15.91 -22.74
C GLU A 452 -4.21 -16.24 -21.25
N ASP A 453 -2.98 -16.55 -20.84
CA ASP A 453 -2.64 -16.81 -19.44
C ASP A 453 -2.83 -15.57 -18.55
N SER A 454 -2.60 -14.37 -19.08
CA SER A 454 -2.76 -13.09 -18.37
C SER A 454 -4.21 -12.59 -18.39
N PHE A 455 -4.90 -12.70 -19.52
CA PHE A 455 -6.32 -12.35 -19.65
C PHE A 455 -7.10 -13.43 -20.44
N PRO A 456 -7.64 -14.45 -19.75
CA PRO A 456 -8.29 -15.60 -20.40
C PRO A 456 -9.56 -15.25 -21.17
N GLU A 457 -10.29 -14.20 -20.75
CA GLU A 457 -11.56 -13.79 -21.36
C GLU A 457 -11.37 -12.85 -22.58
N HIS A 458 -10.12 -12.61 -23.01
CA HIS A 458 -9.84 -11.74 -24.15
C HIS A 458 -10.33 -12.36 -25.47
N VAL A 459 -11.32 -11.73 -26.09
CA VAL A 459 -11.95 -12.24 -27.32
C VAL A 459 -10.95 -12.30 -28.48
N ASP A 460 -10.16 -11.25 -28.69
CA ASP A 460 -9.28 -11.17 -29.85
C ASP A 460 -8.11 -12.16 -29.74
N THR A 461 -7.56 -12.38 -28.53
CA THR A 461 -6.53 -13.41 -28.32
C THR A 461 -7.09 -14.81 -28.62
N GLN A 462 -8.32 -15.11 -28.19
CA GLN A 462 -8.96 -16.39 -28.49
C GLN A 462 -9.21 -16.58 -29.99
N GLN A 463 -9.59 -15.52 -30.71
CA GLN A 463 -9.76 -15.58 -32.17
C GLN A 463 -8.42 -15.83 -32.87
N LEU A 464 -7.37 -15.10 -32.48
CA LEU A 464 -6.02 -15.26 -33.02
C LEU A 464 -5.48 -16.67 -32.77
N LEU A 465 -5.64 -17.21 -31.56
CA LEU A 465 -5.24 -18.59 -31.24
C LEU A 465 -5.99 -19.62 -32.09
N LYS A 466 -7.28 -19.42 -32.36
CA LYS A 466 -8.06 -20.30 -33.25
C LYS A 466 -7.51 -20.25 -34.68
N GLN A 467 -7.20 -19.06 -35.20
CA GLN A 467 -6.60 -18.89 -36.53
C GLN A 467 -5.23 -19.57 -36.63
N LEU A 468 -4.33 -19.32 -35.67
CA LEU A 468 -3.02 -19.94 -35.64
C LEU A 468 -3.08 -21.47 -35.55
N ARG A 469 -4.00 -22.02 -34.74
CA ARG A 469 -4.23 -23.47 -34.67
C ARG A 469 -4.73 -24.05 -35.99
N GLN A 470 -5.58 -23.33 -36.72
CA GLN A 470 -6.01 -23.73 -38.07
C GLN A 470 -4.83 -23.72 -39.05
N HIS A 471 -3.97 -22.71 -39.01
CA HIS A 471 -2.76 -22.66 -39.84
C HIS A 471 -1.81 -23.82 -39.55
N PHE A 472 -1.60 -24.18 -38.29
CA PHE A 472 -0.77 -25.34 -37.93
C PHE A 472 -1.39 -26.68 -38.30
N ALA A 473 -2.72 -26.78 -38.36
CA ALA A 473 -3.39 -28.00 -38.81
C ALA A 473 -3.41 -28.15 -40.35
N ALA A 474 -3.19 -27.04 -41.09
CA ALA A 474 -3.18 -27.02 -42.54
C ALA A 474 -1.78 -27.22 -43.15
N LEU A 475 -0.73 -27.08 -42.34
CA LEU A 475 0.67 -27.40 -42.65
C LEU A 475 0.96 -28.89 -42.37
#